data_AF-A0A3M1HBJ3-F1
#
_entry.id   AF-A0A3M1HBJ3-F1
#
_cell.length_a   1.000
_cell.length_b   1.000
_cell.length_c   1.000
_cell.angle_alpha   90.00
_cell.angle_beta   90.00
_cell.angle_gamma   90.00
#
_symmetry.space_group_name_H-M   'P 1'
#
loop_
_entity.id
_entity.type
_entity.pdbx_description
1 polymer ?
#
loop_
_entity_poly.entity_id
_entity_poly.type
_entity_poly.pdbx_seq_one_letter_code
_entity_poly.pdbx_strand_id
1 'polypeptide(L)'
;MVSLSDIEKVVHATFDGVTKVELWGSLVAVFVRDFGEYYQNREKIRELANALKKKIVVRGDPKKRKEPERTAELIKSLASDAGITNIWFEPQFGEVHIEAYKPGLVIGKQGSNLKQIARESGWSPVVLRTPTMPSFTIEGVRKSDISNAEDRKKFLTKIGKKLLKPTPETSWVRAAMLGAFRQVGRSSVLIQTKNSRVLIDAGVQTGLNPATASPEDLYPYINMLGFPINELDAVIISHAHMDHTGFLPFLFAAGYD
;
A
#
# COMPACT_ATOMS: atom_id res chain seq x y z
N MET A 1 -1.84 -22.87 4.73
CA MET A 1 -0.53 -22.42 4.22
C MET A 1 0.11 -21.58 5.30
N VAL A 2 1.28 -22.00 5.77
CA VAL A 2 1.85 -21.50 7.04
C VAL A 2 3.22 -20.85 6.82
N SER A 3 3.79 -20.98 5.61
CA SER A 3 5.14 -20.51 5.30
C SER A 3 5.26 -19.87 3.92
N LEU A 4 6.33 -19.08 3.73
CA LEU A 4 6.65 -18.49 2.43
C LEU A 4 6.94 -19.58 1.40
N SER A 5 7.58 -20.68 1.81
CA SER A 5 7.84 -21.83 0.96
C SER A 5 6.56 -22.50 0.45
N ASP A 6 5.47 -22.50 1.23
CA ASP A 6 4.18 -23.02 0.75
C ASP A 6 3.61 -22.12 -0.36
N ILE A 7 3.71 -20.80 -0.18
CA ILE A 7 3.29 -19.82 -1.18
C ILE A 7 4.12 -20.00 -2.45
N GLU A 8 5.45 -20.10 -2.32
CA GLU A 8 6.35 -20.32 -3.46
C GLU A 8 6.01 -21.60 -4.23
N LYS A 9 5.74 -22.72 -3.54
CA LYS A 9 5.32 -23.97 -4.20
C LYS A 9 4.05 -23.79 -5.03
N VAL A 10 3.04 -23.12 -4.48
CA VAL A 10 1.78 -22.86 -5.21
C VAL A 10 2.02 -21.91 -6.39
N VAL A 11 2.83 -20.87 -6.21
CA VAL A 11 3.18 -19.92 -7.27
C VAL A 11 3.91 -20.62 -8.42
N HIS A 12 4.93 -21.45 -8.11
CA HIS A 12 5.70 -22.20 -9.10
C HIS A 12 4.88 -23.29 -9.82
N ALA A 13 3.77 -23.74 -9.24
CA ALA A 13 2.83 -24.65 -9.90
C ALA A 13 1.91 -23.94 -10.91
N THR A 14 1.66 -22.64 -10.74
CA THR A 14 0.73 -21.87 -11.59
C THR A 14 1.46 -20.99 -12.62
N PHE A 15 2.67 -20.52 -12.30
CA PHE A 15 3.46 -19.61 -13.14
C PHE A 15 4.80 -20.22 -13.50
N ASP A 16 5.12 -20.22 -14.80
CA ASP A 16 6.44 -20.54 -15.32
C ASP A 16 7.35 -19.32 -15.29
N GLY A 17 8.67 -19.55 -15.21
CA GLY A 17 9.66 -18.47 -15.30
C GLY A 17 9.65 -17.50 -14.10
N VAL A 18 9.10 -17.92 -12.96
CA VAL A 18 9.12 -17.15 -11.69
C VAL A 18 10.57 -17.02 -11.19
N THR A 19 10.99 -15.80 -10.89
CA THR A 19 12.35 -15.49 -10.44
C THR A 19 12.42 -15.11 -8.97
N LYS A 20 11.33 -14.55 -8.43
CA LYS A 20 11.25 -14.16 -7.03
C LYS A 20 9.80 -14.08 -6.58
N VAL A 21 9.54 -14.44 -5.33
CA VAL A 21 8.28 -14.16 -4.64
C VAL A 21 8.57 -13.28 -3.43
N GLU A 22 7.81 -12.20 -3.27
CA GLU A 22 7.90 -11.29 -2.12
C GLU A 22 6.52 -11.08 -1.50
N LEU A 23 6.49 -10.79 -0.21
CA LEU A 23 5.26 -10.41 0.51
C LEU A 23 5.31 -8.91 0.76
N TRP A 24 4.32 -8.17 0.26
CA TRP A 24 4.22 -6.72 0.46
C TRP A 24 2.94 -6.41 1.23
N GLY A 25 3.04 -6.32 2.55
CA GLY A 25 1.87 -6.21 3.41
C GLY A 25 0.93 -7.40 3.20
N SER A 26 -0.32 -7.14 2.79
CA SER A 26 -1.30 -8.18 2.49
C SER A 26 -1.18 -8.78 1.07
N LEU A 27 -0.27 -8.27 0.25
CA LEU A 27 -0.09 -8.65 -1.16
C LEU A 27 1.03 -9.70 -1.32
N VAL A 28 0.88 -10.56 -2.33
CA VAL A 28 1.96 -11.44 -2.82
C VAL A 28 2.43 -10.91 -4.16
N ALA A 29 3.70 -10.51 -4.22
CA ALA A 29 4.35 -10.04 -5.43
C ALA A 29 5.13 -11.19 -6.09
N VAL A 30 4.77 -11.51 -7.33
CA VAL A 30 5.39 -12.58 -8.11
C VAL A 30 6.18 -11.95 -9.26
N PHE A 31 7.50 -12.14 -9.24
CA PHE A 31 8.39 -11.67 -10.29
C PHE A 31 8.57 -12.77 -11.34
N VAL A 32 8.41 -12.43 -12.61
CA VAL A 32 8.52 -13.37 -13.75
C VAL A 32 9.43 -12.81 -14.83
N ARG A 33 10.11 -13.69 -15.57
CA ARG A 33 10.93 -13.31 -16.74
C ARG A 33 10.07 -12.80 -17.89
N ASP A 34 9.01 -13.54 -18.23
CA ASP A 34 8.14 -13.26 -19.38
C ASP A 34 6.92 -12.44 -18.97
N PHE A 35 7.18 -11.25 -18.43
CA PHE A 35 6.14 -10.38 -17.83
C PHE A 35 4.98 -10.05 -18.78
N GLY A 36 5.27 -9.84 -20.06
CA GLY A 36 4.27 -9.47 -21.06
C GLY A 36 3.14 -10.51 -21.21
N GLU A 37 3.45 -11.80 -21.02
CA GLU A 37 2.47 -12.88 -21.11
C GLU A 37 1.52 -12.87 -19.89
N TYR A 38 2.07 -12.59 -18.72
CA TYR A 38 1.35 -12.69 -17.45
C TYR A 38 0.66 -11.40 -17.01
N TYR A 39 1.08 -10.23 -17.52
CA TYR A 39 0.61 -8.93 -17.05
C TYR A 39 -0.91 -8.77 -17.03
N GLN A 40 -1.62 -9.38 -17.99
CA GLN A 40 -3.09 -9.38 -18.04
C GLN A 40 -3.70 -10.78 -18.17
N ASN A 41 -2.95 -11.84 -17.86
CA ASN A 41 -3.53 -13.17 -17.79
C ASN A 41 -4.39 -13.29 -16.52
N ARG A 42 -5.64 -12.82 -16.63
CA ARG A 42 -6.59 -12.76 -15.51
C ARG A 42 -6.93 -14.14 -14.96
N GLU A 43 -6.86 -15.17 -15.80
CA GLU A 43 -7.20 -16.54 -15.39
C GLU A 43 -6.18 -17.09 -14.42
N LYS A 44 -4.89 -17.09 -14.79
CA LYS A 44 -3.79 -17.54 -13.91
C LYS A 44 -3.68 -16.71 -12.63
N ILE A 45 -3.85 -15.39 -12.73
CA ILE A 45 -3.85 -14.50 -11.55
C ILE A 45 -5.02 -14.84 -10.62
N ARG A 46 -6.22 -15.08 -11.17
CA ARG A 46 -7.41 -15.44 -10.39
C ARG A 46 -7.29 -16.81 -9.75
N GLU A 47 -6.75 -17.78 -10.47
CA GLU A 47 -6.47 -19.13 -9.97
C GLU A 47 -5.53 -19.06 -8.76
N LEU A 48 -4.39 -18.36 -8.90
CA LEU A 48 -3.42 -18.20 -7.83
C LEU A 48 -4.01 -17.42 -6.63
N ALA A 49 -4.77 -16.34 -6.89
CA ALA A 49 -5.44 -15.59 -5.85
C ALA A 49 -6.47 -16.44 -5.07
N ASN A 50 -7.21 -17.31 -5.77
CA ASN A 50 -8.19 -18.21 -5.16
C ASN A 50 -7.53 -19.33 -4.35
N ALA A 51 -6.41 -19.87 -4.84
CA ALA A 51 -5.62 -20.86 -4.13
C ALA A 51 -5.03 -20.26 -2.85
N LEU A 52 -4.39 -19.09 -2.95
CA LEU A 52 -3.71 -18.43 -1.83
C LEU A 52 -4.64 -17.65 -0.89
N LYS A 53 -5.88 -17.34 -1.32
CA LYS A 53 -6.79 -16.39 -0.65
C LYS A 53 -6.11 -15.05 -0.36
N LYS A 54 -5.21 -14.63 -1.25
CA LYS A 54 -4.42 -13.40 -1.15
C LYS A 54 -4.46 -12.65 -2.47
N LYS A 55 -4.32 -11.32 -2.40
CA LYS A 55 -4.22 -10.49 -3.60
C LYS A 55 -2.83 -10.65 -4.20
N ILE A 56 -2.80 -10.99 -5.48
CA ILE A 56 -1.56 -11.25 -6.23
C ILE A 56 -1.26 -10.06 -7.13
N VAL A 57 0.02 -9.68 -7.17
CA VAL A 57 0.54 -8.72 -8.13
C VAL A 57 1.70 -9.35 -8.89
N VAL A 58 1.69 -9.27 -10.21
CA VAL A 58 2.78 -9.79 -11.05
C VAL A 58 3.70 -8.64 -11.44
N ARG A 59 5.01 -8.87 -11.45
CA ARG A 59 6.03 -7.89 -11.82
C ARG A 59 7.05 -8.51 -12.77
N GLY A 60 7.63 -7.69 -13.66
CA GLY A 60 8.76 -8.13 -14.47
C GLY A 60 10.04 -8.22 -13.63
N ASP A 61 10.86 -9.23 -13.91
CA ASP A 61 12.19 -9.38 -13.33
C ASP A 61 13.00 -8.08 -13.50
N PRO A 62 13.57 -7.48 -12.43
CA PRO A 62 14.40 -6.29 -12.52
C PRO A 62 15.49 -6.36 -13.59
N LYS A 63 16.08 -7.54 -13.84
CA LYS A 63 17.15 -7.74 -14.83
C LYS A 63 16.68 -7.68 -16.29
N LYS A 64 15.37 -7.79 -16.53
CA LYS A 64 14.76 -7.75 -17.87
C LYS A 64 14.08 -6.42 -18.18
N ARG A 65 14.05 -5.49 -17.22
CA ARG A 65 13.48 -4.16 -17.42
C ARG A 65 14.39 -3.31 -18.28
N LYS A 66 13.80 -2.59 -19.23
CA LYS A 66 14.51 -1.57 -20.00
C LYS A 66 14.80 -0.35 -19.13
N GLU A 67 15.81 0.42 -19.53
CA GLU A 67 16.13 1.68 -18.90
C GLU A 67 14.93 2.65 -18.89
N PRO A 68 14.76 3.45 -17.82
CA PRO A 68 13.69 4.43 -17.69
C PRO A 68 13.53 5.36 -18.89
N GLU A 69 14.63 5.88 -19.44
CA GLU A 69 14.63 6.87 -20.52
C GLU A 69 14.02 6.28 -21.80
N ARG A 70 14.50 5.09 -22.20
CA ARG A 70 13.98 4.38 -23.38
C ARG A 70 12.53 3.94 -23.19
N THR A 71 12.15 3.61 -21.97
CA THR A 71 10.76 3.26 -21.63
C THR A 71 9.86 4.50 -21.71
N ALA A 72 10.33 5.66 -21.26
CA ALA A 72 9.59 6.91 -21.36
C ALA A 72 9.38 7.35 -22.82
N GLU A 73 10.39 7.16 -23.68
CA GLU A 73 10.27 7.41 -25.14
C GLU A 73 9.20 6.50 -25.78
N LEU A 74 9.20 5.21 -25.45
CA LEU A 74 8.18 4.26 -25.90
C LEU A 74 6.78 4.70 -25.46
N ILE A 75 6.62 5.11 -24.19
CA ILE A 75 5.31 5.55 -23.67
C ILE A 75 4.83 6.81 -24.41
N LYS A 76 5.73 7.77 -24.66
CA LYS A 76 5.41 9.01 -25.39
C LYS A 76 5.04 8.74 -26.85
N SER A 77 5.68 7.77 -27.50
CA SER A 77 5.36 7.42 -28.90
C SER A 77 4.03 6.67 -29.03
N LEU A 78 3.70 5.79 -28.08
CA LEU A 78 2.43 5.02 -28.09
C LEU A 78 1.19 5.87 -27.77
N ALA A 79 1.36 6.98 -27.04
CA ALA A 79 0.27 7.79 -26.53
C ALA A 79 0.55 9.29 -26.66
N SER A 80 1.04 9.73 -27.82
CA SER A 80 1.37 11.14 -28.10
C SER A 80 0.19 12.09 -27.83
N ASP A 81 -1.02 11.65 -28.18
CA ASP A 81 -2.23 12.47 -28.11
C ASP A 81 -2.91 12.42 -26.73
N ALA A 82 -2.34 11.67 -25.78
CA ALA A 82 -2.90 11.52 -24.45
C ALA A 82 -2.69 12.75 -23.55
N GLY A 83 -1.79 13.66 -23.94
CA GLY A 83 -1.40 14.79 -23.12
C GLY A 83 -0.71 14.34 -21.83
N ILE A 84 0.37 13.55 -21.98
CA ILE A 84 1.17 13.06 -20.86
C ILE A 84 1.88 14.24 -20.19
N THR A 85 1.67 14.41 -18.89
CA THR A 85 2.26 15.49 -18.11
C THR A 85 3.46 15.04 -17.29
N ASN A 86 3.44 13.79 -16.80
CA ASN A 86 4.53 13.27 -15.97
C ASN A 86 4.71 11.76 -16.17
N ILE A 87 5.96 11.31 -16.08
CA ILE A 87 6.32 9.89 -16.07
C ILE A 87 7.39 9.72 -14.99
N TRP A 88 7.17 8.82 -14.03
CA TRP A 88 8.19 8.45 -13.05
C TRP A 88 8.22 6.94 -12.86
N PHE A 89 9.34 6.46 -12.32
CA PHE A 89 9.62 5.04 -12.17
C PHE A 89 9.79 4.70 -10.70
N GLU A 90 9.26 3.54 -10.30
CA GLU A 90 9.49 2.95 -8.99
C GLU A 90 10.18 1.59 -9.14
N PRO A 91 11.53 1.55 -9.26
CA PRO A 91 12.27 0.31 -9.50
C PRO A 91 12.03 -0.77 -8.45
N GLN A 92 11.84 -0.38 -7.19
CA GLN A 92 11.63 -1.30 -6.08
C GLN A 92 10.35 -2.13 -6.23
N PHE A 93 9.32 -1.53 -6.83
CA PHE A 93 8.02 -2.16 -7.10
C PHE A 93 7.85 -2.58 -8.57
N GLY A 94 8.76 -2.16 -9.46
CA GLY A 94 8.70 -2.49 -10.89
C GLY A 94 7.59 -1.79 -11.64
N GLU A 95 7.26 -0.58 -11.23
CA GLU A 95 6.17 0.20 -11.78
C GLU A 95 6.68 1.42 -12.55
N VAL A 96 5.98 1.76 -13.62
CA VAL A 96 6.10 3.04 -14.31
C VAL A 96 4.76 3.77 -14.18
N HIS A 97 4.78 4.93 -13.56
CA HIS A 97 3.59 5.74 -13.34
C HIS A 97 3.50 6.79 -14.44
N ILE A 98 2.33 6.90 -15.05
CA ILE A 98 2.09 7.72 -16.24
C ILE A 98 0.90 8.63 -15.96
N GLU A 99 1.15 9.92 -15.80
CA GLU A 99 0.10 10.94 -15.67
C GLU A 99 -0.24 11.55 -17.01
N ALA A 100 -1.53 11.55 -17.35
CA ALA A 100 -2.02 12.15 -18.58
C ALA A 100 -3.41 12.77 -18.42
N TYR A 101 -3.72 13.79 -19.23
CA TYR A 101 -5.05 14.38 -19.29
C TYR A 101 -6.09 13.40 -19.82
N LYS A 102 -5.70 12.53 -20.77
CA LYS A 102 -6.55 11.50 -21.36
C LYS A 102 -6.02 10.09 -21.07
N PRO A 103 -6.18 9.55 -19.84
CA PRO A 103 -5.72 8.21 -19.46
C PRO A 103 -6.17 7.10 -20.40
N GLY A 104 -7.38 7.19 -20.97
CA GLY A 104 -7.91 6.19 -21.90
C GLY A 104 -7.03 5.97 -23.13
N LEU A 105 -6.35 7.02 -23.62
CA LEU A 105 -5.42 6.92 -24.75
C LEU A 105 -4.09 6.26 -24.36
N VAL A 106 -3.63 6.47 -23.11
CA VAL A 106 -2.49 5.73 -22.55
C VAL A 106 -2.82 4.25 -22.36
N ILE A 107 -4.05 3.94 -21.96
CA ILE A 107 -4.49 2.55 -21.75
C ILE A 107 -4.64 1.82 -23.09
N GLY A 108 -5.17 2.50 -24.11
CA GLY A 108 -5.48 1.92 -25.42
C GLY A 108 -6.74 1.06 -25.42
N LYS A 109 -7.22 0.68 -26.60
CA LYS A 109 -8.42 -0.17 -26.74
C LYS A 109 -8.17 -1.52 -26.06
N GLN A 110 -9.03 -1.89 -25.11
CA GLN A 110 -8.89 -3.12 -24.32
C GLN A 110 -7.53 -3.28 -23.63
N GLY A 111 -6.84 -2.17 -23.31
CA GLY A 111 -5.52 -2.22 -22.66
C GLY A 111 -4.36 -2.56 -23.59
N SER A 112 -4.51 -2.44 -24.92
CA SER A 112 -3.48 -2.75 -25.91
C SER A 112 -2.15 -2.07 -25.61
N ASN A 113 -2.18 -0.78 -25.28
CA ASN A 113 -0.98 0.03 -25.04
C ASN A 113 -0.31 -0.38 -23.72
N LEU A 114 -1.09 -0.67 -22.67
CA LEU A 114 -0.51 -1.19 -21.42
C LEU A 114 0.18 -2.54 -21.62
N LYS A 115 -0.42 -3.44 -22.41
CA LYS A 115 0.20 -4.74 -22.75
C LYS A 115 1.49 -4.52 -23.52
N GLN A 116 1.48 -3.59 -24.47
CA GLN A 116 2.67 -3.27 -25.26
C GLN A 116 3.78 -2.68 -24.39
N ILE A 117 3.46 -1.71 -23.52
CA ILE A 117 4.42 -1.13 -22.56
C ILE A 117 4.97 -2.24 -21.66
N ALA A 118 4.11 -3.08 -21.07
CA ALA A 118 4.55 -4.17 -20.19
C ALA A 118 5.45 -5.18 -20.91
N ARG A 119 5.06 -5.61 -22.12
CA ARG A 119 5.80 -6.58 -22.93
C ARG A 119 7.16 -6.04 -23.38
N GLU A 120 7.19 -4.81 -23.86
CA GLU A 120 8.40 -4.25 -24.45
C GLU A 120 9.35 -3.66 -23.41
N SER A 121 8.85 -3.15 -22.29
CA SER A 121 9.69 -2.48 -21.28
C SER A 121 9.98 -3.33 -20.04
N GLY A 122 9.15 -4.34 -19.75
CA GLY A 122 9.22 -5.11 -18.51
C GLY A 122 8.70 -4.37 -17.26
N TRP A 123 8.26 -3.12 -17.40
CA TRP A 123 7.67 -2.31 -16.34
C TRP A 123 6.16 -2.49 -16.28
N SER A 124 5.59 -2.48 -15.07
CA SER A 124 4.14 -2.49 -14.86
C SER A 124 3.59 -1.07 -14.97
N PRO A 125 2.83 -0.71 -16.02
CA PRO A 125 2.30 0.64 -16.17
C PRO A 125 1.14 0.92 -15.22
N VAL A 126 1.23 2.02 -14.46
CA VAL A 126 0.19 2.57 -13.60
C VAL A 126 -0.24 3.90 -14.20
N VAL A 127 -1.47 3.96 -14.74
CA VAL A 127 -1.96 5.18 -15.40
C VAL A 127 -2.78 6.00 -14.42
N LEU A 128 -2.44 7.29 -14.33
CA LEU A 128 -3.06 8.27 -13.47
C LEU A 128 -3.60 9.42 -14.33
N ARG A 129 -4.69 10.03 -13.88
CA ARG A 129 -5.22 11.24 -14.51
C ARG A 129 -4.47 12.45 -13.96
N THR A 130 -4.00 13.32 -14.84
CA THR A 130 -3.47 14.62 -14.45
C THR A 130 -4.56 15.41 -13.69
N PRO A 131 -4.30 15.86 -12.45
CA PRO A 131 -5.22 16.71 -11.71
C PRO A 131 -5.49 18.02 -12.47
N THR A 132 -6.72 18.51 -12.43
CA THR A 132 -7.06 19.82 -13.01
C THR A 132 -6.43 20.98 -12.26
N MET A 133 -6.14 20.79 -10.97
CA MET A 133 -5.42 21.73 -10.13
C MET A 133 -4.22 21.02 -9.49
N PRO A 134 -3.01 21.60 -9.58
CA PRO A 134 -1.84 21.05 -8.91
C PRO A 134 -2.01 21.12 -7.39
N SER A 135 -1.47 20.14 -6.69
CA SER A 135 -1.45 20.10 -5.22
C SER A 135 -0.03 19.85 -4.74
N PHE A 136 0.54 20.83 -4.03
CA PHE A 136 1.85 20.70 -3.40
C PHE A 136 1.91 19.53 -2.42
N THR A 137 0.81 19.22 -1.73
CA THR A 137 0.71 18.09 -0.81
C THR A 137 0.84 16.76 -1.54
N ILE A 138 0.11 16.57 -2.65
CA ILE A 138 0.19 15.33 -3.45
C ILE A 138 1.60 15.17 -4.03
N GLU A 139 2.18 16.25 -4.53
CA GLU A 139 3.55 16.25 -5.07
C GLU A 139 4.56 15.87 -3.99
N GLY A 140 4.46 16.46 -2.79
CA GLY A 140 5.32 16.17 -1.64
C GLY A 140 5.22 14.71 -1.20
N VAL A 141 4.01 14.16 -1.10
CA VAL A 141 3.78 12.75 -0.75
C VAL A 141 4.43 11.83 -1.78
N ARG A 142 4.24 12.09 -3.08
CA ARG A 142 4.84 11.27 -4.14
C ARG A 142 6.36 11.34 -4.15
N LYS A 143 6.93 12.53 -3.97
CA LYS A 143 8.38 12.71 -3.85
C LYS A 143 8.92 11.90 -2.66
N SER A 144 8.24 11.96 -1.52
CA SER A 144 8.57 11.14 -0.34
C SER A 144 8.46 9.65 -0.64
N ASP A 145 7.41 9.22 -1.36
CA ASP A 145 7.24 7.83 -1.74
C ASP A 145 8.37 7.33 -2.65
N ILE A 146 8.82 8.16 -3.59
CA ILE A 146 9.92 7.79 -4.48
C ILE A 146 11.24 7.75 -3.71
N SER A 147 11.54 8.77 -2.89
CA SER A 147 12.79 8.84 -2.15
C SER A 147 12.92 7.74 -1.10
N ASN A 148 11.81 7.33 -0.48
CA ASN A 148 11.77 6.32 0.57
C ASN A 148 11.32 4.93 0.08
N ALA A 149 11.34 4.67 -1.24
CA ALA A 149 10.81 3.44 -1.82
C ALA A 149 11.50 2.17 -1.28
N GLU A 150 12.80 2.22 -1.00
CA GLU A 150 13.55 1.10 -0.43
C GLU A 150 13.09 0.77 1.00
N ASP A 151 12.96 1.79 1.85
CA ASP A 151 12.51 1.62 3.23
C ASP A 151 11.03 1.21 3.29
N ARG A 152 10.18 1.77 2.42
CA ARG A 152 8.79 1.30 2.24
C ARG A 152 8.75 -0.18 1.88
N LYS A 153 9.61 -0.63 0.97
CA LYS A 153 9.69 -2.05 0.59
C LYS A 153 10.13 -2.94 1.75
N LYS A 154 11.13 -2.51 2.54
CA LYS A 154 11.56 -3.23 3.76
C LYS A 154 10.41 -3.32 4.78
N PHE A 155 9.73 -2.22 5.03
CA PHE A 155 8.56 -2.13 5.92
C PHE A 155 7.43 -3.07 5.46
N LEU A 156 7.01 -2.99 4.19
CA LEU A 156 5.98 -3.88 3.65
C LEU A 156 6.38 -5.36 3.71
N THR A 157 7.66 -5.67 3.54
CA THR A 157 8.17 -7.04 3.67
C THR A 157 8.12 -7.54 5.12
N LYS A 158 8.46 -6.69 6.09
CA LYS A 158 8.32 -6.99 7.53
C LYS A 158 6.87 -7.29 7.88
N ILE A 159 5.93 -6.44 7.42
CA ILE A 159 4.49 -6.65 7.63
C ILE A 159 4.01 -7.92 6.95
N GLY A 160 4.40 -8.18 5.70
CA GLY A 160 3.99 -9.38 4.98
C GLY A 160 4.38 -10.67 5.68
N LYS A 161 5.58 -10.71 6.27
CA LYS A 161 6.03 -11.83 7.12
C LYS A 161 5.23 -11.92 8.42
N LYS A 162 4.88 -10.80 9.05
CA LYS A 162 4.03 -10.76 10.27
C LYS A 162 2.64 -11.33 9.99
N LEU A 163 2.02 -10.96 8.87
CA LEU A 163 0.68 -11.38 8.46
C LEU A 163 0.61 -12.84 7.94
N LEU A 164 1.74 -13.50 7.74
CA LEU A 164 1.78 -14.90 7.31
C LEU A 164 1.55 -15.88 8.46
N LYS A 165 1.78 -15.44 9.70
CA LYS A 165 1.64 -16.29 10.88
C LYS A 165 0.20 -16.79 11.00
N PRO A 166 -0.04 -18.08 11.30
CA PRO A 166 -1.38 -18.58 11.57
C PRO A 166 -2.01 -17.78 12.71
N THR A 167 -3.21 -17.27 12.50
CA THR A 167 -3.99 -16.65 13.57
C THR A 167 -4.73 -17.76 14.32
N PRO A 168 -4.47 -17.96 15.62
CA PRO A 168 -5.26 -18.88 16.44
C PRO A 168 -6.74 -18.50 16.43
N GLU A 169 -7.61 -19.46 16.73
CA GLU A 169 -9.02 -19.15 16.94
C GLU A 169 -9.19 -18.09 18.04
N THR A 170 -10.14 -17.19 17.83
CA THR A 170 -10.41 -16.06 18.71
C THR A 170 -11.73 -16.31 19.43
N SER A 171 -11.68 -16.45 20.76
CA SER A 171 -12.87 -16.70 21.58
C SER A 171 -13.56 -15.42 22.08
N TRP A 172 -12.86 -14.28 22.02
CA TRP A 172 -13.38 -13.00 22.50
C TRP A 172 -12.87 -11.84 21.65
N VAL A 173 -13.68 -10.80 21.61
CA VAL A 173 -13.34 -9.48 21.08
C VAL A 173 -13.70 -8.47 22.15
N ARG A 174 -12.83 -7.49 22.39
CA ARG A 174 -13.13 -6.35 23.28
C ARG A 174 -12.89 -5.04 22.54
N ALA A 175 -13.69 -4.05 22.88
CA ALA A 175 -13.50 -2.68 22.45
C ALA A 175 -13.23 -1.80 23.69
N ALA A 176 -12.20 -0.97 23.63
CA ALA A 176 -11.90 0.04 24.63
C ALA A 176 -12.04 1.43 24.00
N MET A 177 -12.86 2.26 24.63
CA MET A 177 -13.19 3.61 24.21
C MET A 177 -12.17 4.58 24.80
N LEU A 178 -11.20 5.02 23.99
CA LEU A 178 -10.08 5.85 24.45
C LEU A 178 -10.30 7.35 24.19
N GLY A 179 -11.31 7.72 23.40
CA GLY A 179 -11.75 9.10 23.17
C GLY A 179 -12.98 9.15 22.25
N ALA A 180 -13.65 10.32 22.17
CA ALA A 180 -14.92 10.57 21.46
C ALA A 180 -16.20 9.88 22.00
N PHE A 181 -16.19 9.30 23.20
CA PHE A 181 -17.41 8.77 23.82
C PHE A 181 -17.96 9.74 24.86
N ARG A 182 -19.20 10.19 24.66
CA ARG A 182 -19.86 11.30 25.37
C ARG A 182 -19.23 12.68 25.11
N GLN A 183 -18.51 12.83 24.00
CA GLN A 183 -17.94 14.10 23.53
C GLN A 183 -17.63 14.03 22.02
N VAL A 184 -17.41 15.18 21.40
CA VAL A 184 -16.78 15.29 20.07
C VAL A 184 -15.30 15.59 20.25
N GLY A 185 -14.44 15.14 19.34
CA GLY A 185 -12.99 15.32 19.43
C GLY A 185 -12.26 14.08 19.94
N ARG A 186 -10.97 13.99 19.61
CA ARG A 186 -10.03 12.94 20.05
C ARG A 186 -10.51 11.50 19.82
N SER A 187 -11.12 11.22 18.67
CA SER A 187 -11.62 9.88 18.33
C SER A 187 -10.50 8.85 18.45
N SER A 188 -10.76 7.80 19.24
CA SER A 188 -9.89 6.65 19.32
C SER A 188 -10.60 5.46 19.99
N VAL A 189 -10.63 4.33 19.30
CA VAL A 189 -11.20 3.07 19.79
C VAL A 189 -10.19 1.96 19.58
N LEU A 190 -9.85 1.25 20.64
CA LEU A 190 -9.00 0.08 20.57
C LEU A 190 -9.85 -1.19 20.46
N ILE A 191 -9.70 -1.92 19.37
CA ILE A 191 -10.26 -3.26 19.18
C ILE A 191 -9.17 -4.29 19.46
N GLN A 192 -9.47 -5.24 20.33
CA GLN A 192 -8.53 -6.30 20.69
C GLN A 192 -9.17 -7.67 20.65
N THR A 193 -8.34 -8.61 20.26
CA THR A 193 -8.58 -10.05 20.37
C THR A 193 -7.42 -10.67 21.16
N LYS A 194 -7.46 -11.98 21.36
CA LYS A 194 -6.31 -12.73 21.89
C LYS A 194 -5.05 -12.55 21.04
N ASN A 195 -5.19 -12.28 19.75
CA ASN A 195 -4.10 -12.37 18.77
C ASN A 195 -3.75 -11.03 18.11
N SER A 196 -4.60 -10.01 18.24
CA SER A 196 -4.44 -8.76 17.50
C SER A 196 -4.95 -7.56 18.26
N ARG A 197 -4.32 -6.41 18.02
CA ARG A 197 -4.63 -5.12 18.63
C ARG A 197 -4.68 -4.05 17.53
N VAL A 198 -5.85 -3.48 17.31
CA VAL A 198 -6.08 -2.50 16.23
C VAL A 198 -6.68 -1.25 16.84
N LEU A 199 -6.04 -0.11 16.59
CA LEU A 199 -6.56 1.20 16.97
C LEU A 199 -7.37 1.78 15.80
N ILE A 200 -8.59 2.21 16.04
CA ILE A 200 -9.43 2.93 15.08
C ILE A 200 -9.40 4.39 15.50
N ASP A 201 -8.88 5.23 14.61
CA ASP A 201 -8.58 6.64 14.79
C ASP A 201 -7.57 6.95 15.91
N ALA A 202 -6.86 8.06 15.71
CA ALA A 202 -5.93 8.65 16.66
C ALA A 202 -6.07 10.17 16.54
N GLY A 203 -7.17 10.70 17.05
CA GLY A 203 -7.53 12.11 16.92
C GLY A 203 -7.05 13.02 18.06
N VAL A 204 -7.22 14.33 17.88
CA VAL A 204 -7.07 15.35 18.94
C VAL A 204 -8.39 16.07 19.21
N GLN A 205 -8.53 16.69 20.37
CA GLN A 205 -9.61 17.65 20.62
C GLN A 205 -9.27 18.98 19.96
N THR A 206 -10.17 19.47 19.12
CA THR A 206 -10.00 20.74 18.38
C THR A 206 -10.85 21.87 18.96
N GLY A 207 -11.85 21.56 19.80
CA GLY A 207 -12.77 22.55 20.38
C GLY A 207 -12.29 23.19 21.68
N LEU A 208 -11.14 22.79 22.22
CA LEU A 208 -10.60 23.31 23.48
C LEU A 208 -9.30 24.08 23.25
N ASN A 209 -9.05 25.11 24.06
CA ASN A 209 -7.80 25.84 24.02
C ASN A 209 -6.67 25.01 24.66
N PRO A 210 -5.62 24.62 23.91
CA PRO A 210 -4.53 23.80 24.43
C PRO A 210 -3.75 24.46 25.58
N ALA A 211 -3.79 25.79 25.70
CA ALA A 211 -3.10 26.53 26.76
C ALA A 211 -3.79 26.41 28.13
N THR A 212 -5.07 26.03 28.15
CA THR A 212 -5.89 25.97 29.37
C THR A 212 -6.45 24.59 29.65
N ALA A 213 -6.59 23.76 28.63
CA ALA A 213 -7.10 22.40 28.74
C ALA A 213 -6.00 21.45 29.25
N SER A 214 -6.42 20.42 30.00
CA SER A 214 -5.49 19.39 30.42
C SER A 214 -5.17 18.44 29.25
N PRO A 215 -4.04 17.71 29.27
CA PRO A 215 -3.76 16.66 28.28
C PRO A 215 -4.88 15.61 28.19
N GLU A 216 -5.55 15.33 29.31
CA GLU A 216 -6.70 14.41 29.40
C GLU A 216 -7.96 14.95 28.76
N ASP A 217 -8.04 16.24 28.44
CA ASP A 217 -9.14 16.79 27.63
C ASP A 217 -8.80 16.77 26.14
N LEU A 218 -7.50 16.85 25.83
CA LEU A 218 -6.97 17.08 24.49
C LEU A 218 -6.70 15.81 23.69
N TYR A 219 -6.27 14.74 24.37
CA TYR A 219 -5.71 13.56 23.72
C TYR A 219 -6.47 12.29 24.09
N PRO A 220 -6.39 11.23 23.27
CA PRO A 220 -6.91 9.92 23.64
C PRO A 220 -6.12 9.33 24.81
N TYR A 221 -6.77 8.49 25.61
CA TYR A 221 -6.15 7.80 26.75
C TYR A 221 -5.22 6.64 26.32
N ILE A 222 -4.18 6.93 25.54
CA ILE A 222 -3.21 5.94 25.02
C ILE A 222 -2.39 5.29 26.14
N ASN A 223 -2.25 5.93 27.29
CA ASN A 223 -1.67 5.31 28.49
C ASN A 223 -2.50 4.13 29.03
N MET A 224 -3.77 4.00 28.64
CA MET A 224 -4.67 2.91 29.05
C MET A 224 -4.65 1.70 28.13
N LEU A 225 -3.75 1.65 27.13
CA LEU A 225 -3.61 0.50 26.23
C LEU A 225 -3.34 -0.81 27.01
N GLY A 226 -2.55 -0.73 28.08
CA GLY A 226 -2.15 -1.89 28.89
C GLY A 226 -1.12 -2.79 28.21
N PHE A 227 -0.45 -2.29 27.17
CA PHE A 227 0.68 -2.92 26.47
C PHE A 227 1.54 -1.82 25.82
N PRO A 228 2.82 -2.11 25.50
CA PRO A 228 3.69 -1.18 24.77
C PRO A 228 3.16 -0.83 23.37
N ILE A 229 3.31 0.42 22.92
CA ILE A 229 2.73 0.89 21.66
C ILE A 229 3.24 0.11 20.42
N ASN A 230 4.46 -0.41 20.46
CA ASN A 230 5.06 -1.23 19.40
C ASN A 230 4.42 -2.63 19.25
N GLU A 231 3.56 -3.04 20.19
CA GLU A 231 2.75 -4.25 20.04
C GLU A 231 1.37 -3.98 19.43
N LEU A 232 1.08 -2.75 19.00
CA LEU A 232 -0.10 -2.44 18.20
C LEU A 232 0.09 -2.98 16.78
N ASP A 233 -0.90 -3.69 16.24
CA ASP A 233 -0.77 -4.34 14.93
C ASP A 233 -1.15 -3.45 13.76
N ALA A 234 -2.09 -2.54 13.98
CA ALA A 234 -2.54 -1.59 12.97
C ALA A 234 -3.21 -0.37 13.61
N VAL A 235 -3.12 0.75 12.91
CA VAL A 235 -3.98 1.92 13.11
C VAL A 235 -4.82 2.11 11.84
N ILE A 236 -6.13 2.17 12.01
CA ILE A 236 -7.09 2.43 10.93
C ILE A 236 -7.61 3.84 11.11
N ILE A 237 -7.42 4.69 10.10
CA ILE A 237 -7.96 6.05 10.08
C ILE A 237 -9.24 6.04 9.26
N SER A 238 -10.34 6.50 9.86
CA SER A 238 -11.64 6.57 9.20
C SER A 238 -11.69 7.65 8.12
N HIS A 239 -11.19 8.85 8.42
CA HIS A 239 -11.11 9.98 7.50
C HIS A 239 -10.11 11.04 7.97
N ALA A 240 -9.88 12.06 7.13
CA ALA A 240 -8.75 12.99 7.26
C ALA A 240 -8.95 14.15 8.25
N HIS A 241 -10.03 14.19 9.04
CA HIS A 241 -10.19 15.28 10.02
C HIS A 241 -9.24 15.13 11.22
N MET A 242 -8.86 16.25 11.83
CA MET A 242 -7.88 16.31 12.91
C MET A 242 -8.34 15.58 14.18
N ASP A 243 -9.64 15.56 14.43
CA ASP A 243 -10.25 14.81 15.53
C ASP A 243 -10.28 13.29 15.31
N HIS A 244 -9.76 12.81 14.18
CA HIS A 244 -9.54 11.39 13.87
C HIS A 244 -8.08 11.05 13.55
N THR A 245 -7.25 12.04 13.17
CA THR A 245 -5.87 11.82 12.67
C THR A 245 -4.79 12.55 13.45
N GLY A 246 -5.11 13.62 14.18
CA GLY A 246 -4.13 14.59 14.66
C GLY A 246 -3.13 14.05 15.68
N PHE A 247 -3.43 12.92 16.32
CA PHE A 247 -2.57 12.25 17.29
C PHE A 247 -1.74 11.11 16.68
N LEU A 248 -1.98 10.74 15.41
CA LEU A 248 -1.24 9.68 14.72
C LEU A 248 0.29 9.90 14.72
N PRO A 249 0.83 11.12 14.45
CA PRO A 249 2.27 11.34 14.49
C PRO A 249 2.90 11.07 15.86
N PHE A 250 2.16 11.32 16.95
CA PHE A 250 2.62 11.04 18.30
C PHE A 250 2.79 9.53 18.53
N LEU A 251 1.94 8.69 17.94
CA LEU A 251 2.09 7.23 18.06
C LEU A 251 3.45 6.76 17.51
N PHE A 252 3.87 7.30 16.36
CA PHE A 252 5.20 7.03 15.78
C PHE A 252 6.33 7.56 16.67
N ALA A 253 6.19 8.79 17.19
CA ALA A 253 7.17 9.36 18.13
C ALA A 253 7.30 8.53 19.43
N ALA A 254 6.21 7.88 19.85
CA ALA A 254 6.17 6.98 20.99
C ALA A 254 6.68 5.56 20.70
N GLY A 255 7.00 5.23 19.44
CA GLY A 255 7.60 3.94 19.05
C GLY A 255 6.69 2.97 18.30
N TYR A 256 5.56 3.40 17.75
CA TYR A 256 4.77 2.60 16.79
C TYR A 256 5.56 2.42 15.47
N ASP A 257 5.63 1.19 14.93
CA ASP A 257 6.50 0.81 13.80
C ASP A 257 5.97 -0.32 12.88
#